data_AF-A0A661Q3S4-F1
#
_entry.id   AF-A0A661Q3S4-F1
#
_cell.length_a   1.000
_cell.length_b   1.000
_cell.length_c   1.000
_cell.angle_alpha   90.00
_cell.angle_beta   90.00
_cell.angle_gamma   90.00
#
_symmetry.space_group_name_H-M   'P 1'
#
loop_
_entity.id
_entity.type
_entity.pdbx_description
1 polymer ?
#
loop_
_entity_poly.entity_id
_entity_poly.type
_entity_poly.pdbx_seq_one_letter_code
_entity_poly.pdbx_strand_id
1 'polypeptide(L)'
;MLSTLEDKYLKIQFYQKNGERKMKRLTLICIALTISASLILTFTPCSLAAELSNDDCVKCHTQPPADIAANGGAHKTEVTCMECQEGHPPTVRDNVPACSSCHSGKAHYELQNCLSCHNNPHTPLILHLAKDITGPCLTCHQEQGVLLQENKSFHSSMACTACHQEHAKIPPCVSCHEPHSETMVQADCSQCHQAHKPLAVVYNDSTPSESCGSCHDEALSQLNASKTKHQALLCAACHKDTHKMVPSCQSCHDVPHSAGMMKKFPTCGECHNTAHDLNL
;
A
#
# COMPACT_ATOMS: atom_id res chain seq x y z
N MET A 1 -118.58 39.97 10.55
CA MET A 1 -117.67 39.83 9.38
C MET A 1 -116.31 40.50 9.63
N LEU A 2 -115.75 40.39 10.85
CA LEU A 2 -114.49 41.03 11.26
C LEU A 2 -113.46 40.03 11.85
N SER A 3 -113.87 38.82 12.24
CA SER A 3 -112.98 37.83 12.87
C SER A 3 -112.09 37.02 11.91
N THR A 4 -112.28 37.14 10.59
CA THR A 4 -111.55 36.33 9.59
C THR A 4 -110.43 37.09 8.88
N LEU A 5 -110.32 38.41 9.09
CA LEU A 5 -109.27 39.26 8.50
C LEU A 5 -108.05 39.40 9.43
N GLU A 6 -108.26 39.53 10.75
CA GLU A 6 -107.16 39.58 11.73
C GLU A 6 -106.33 38.28 11.73
N ASP A 7 -106.99 37.13 11.62
CA ASP A 7 -106.33 35.82 11.67
C ASP A 7 -105.47 35.54 10.43
N LYS A 8 -105.85 36.10 9.27
CA LYS A 8 -105.01 36.08 8.05
C LYS A 8 -103.82 37.03 8.16
N TYR A 9 -104.00 38.19 8.79
CA TYR A 9 -102.93 39.19 8.95
C TYR A 9 -101.83 38.69 9.92
N LEU A 10 -102.22 38.04 11.03
CA LEU A 10 -101.28 37.44 11.98
C LEU A 10 -100.48 36.28 11.35
N LYS A 11 -101.11 35.44 10.51
CA LYS A 11 -100.40 34.37 9.79
C LYS A 11 -99.35 34.93 8.83
N ILE A 12 -99.66 35.96 8.05
CA ILE A 12 -98.71 36.57 7.10
C ILE A 12 -97.50 37.17 7.85
N GLN A 13 -97.72 37.86 8.96
CA GLN A 13 -96.62 38.40 9.77
C GLN A 13 -95.77 37.30 10.43
N PHE A 14 -96.38 36.18 10.84
CA PHE A 14 -95.64 35.04 11.37
C PHE A 14 -94.74 34.38 10.31
N TYR A 15 -95.22 34.24 9.06
CA TYR A 15 -94.44 33.70 7.95
C TYR A 15 -93.31 34.65 7.50
N GLN A 16 -93.54 35.97 7.44
CA GLN A 16 -92.49 36.94 7.10
C GLN A 16 -91.39 37.01 8.17
N LYS A 17 -91.76 37.02 9.46
CA LYS A 17 -90.80 37.07 10.58
C LYS A 17 -89.98 35.78 10.70
N ASN A 18 -90.57 34.63 10.38
CA ASN A 18 -89.84 33.36 10.32
C ASN A 18 -88.95 33.24 9.09
N GLY A 19 -89.35 33.79 7.93
CA GLY A 19 -88.51 33.87 6.73
C GLY A 19 -87.24 34.69 6.95
N GLU A 20 -87.37 35.87 7.56
CA GLU A 20 -86.22 36.72 7.91
C GLU A 20 -85.29 36.08 8.95
N ARG A 21 -85.85 35.39 9.97
CA ARG A 21 -85.05 34.64 10.95
C ARG A 21 -84.29 33.49 10.30
N LYS A 22 -84.89 32.80 9.31
CA LYS A 22 -84.25 31.68 8.61
C LYS A 22 -83.16 32.17 7.66
N MET A 23 -83.36 33.29 6.97
CA MET A 23 -82.32 33.92 6.14
C MET A 23 -81.16 34.47 6.99
N LYS A 24 -81.43 35.20 8.08
CA LYS A 24 -80.38 35.71 8.98
C LYS A 24 -79.55 34.57 9.61
N ARG A 25 -80.17 33.44 9.95
CA ARG A 25 -79.46 32.23 10.42
C ARG A 25 -78.62 31.59 9.33
N LEU A 26 -79.10 31.54 8.08
CA LEU A 26 -78.32 31.00 6.96
C LEU A 26 -77.11 31.89 6.62
N THR A 27 -77.28 33.21 6.65
CA THR A 27 -76.18 34.17 6.42
C THR A 27 -75.14 34.13 7.55
N LEU A 28 -75.56 33.98 8.81
CA LEU A 28 -74.65 33.81 9.96
C LEU A 28 -73.90 32.47 9.93
N ILE A 29 -74.51 31.39 9.44
CA ILE A 29 -73.85 30.09 9.28
C ILE A 29 -72.82 30.12 8.13
N CYS A 30 -73.12 30.80 7.01
CA CYS A 30 -72.16 30.97 5.93
C CYS A 30 -70.98 31.86 6.32
N ILE A 31 -71.18 32.89 7.15
CA ILE A 31 -70.10 33.75 7.67
C ILE A 31 -69.28 33.00 8.75
N ALA A 32 -69.91 32.14 9.56
CA ALA A 32 -69.18 31.31 10.53
C ALA A 32 -68.32 30.23 9.85
N LEU A 33 -68.77 29.67 8.71
CA LEU A 33 -68.02 28.67 7.93
C LEU A 33 -66.86 29.27 7.12
N THR A 34 -66.89 30.56 6.77
CA THR A 34 -65.76 31.24 6.12
C THR A 34 -64.74 31.76 7.12
N ILE A 35 -65.13 32.05 8.37
CA ILE A 35 -64.20 32.50 9.43
C ILE A 35 -63.50 31.32 10.11
N SER A 36 -64.10 30.14 10.18
CA SER A 36 -63.41 28.91 10.67
C SER A 36 -62.41 28.32 9.67
N ALA A 37 -62.38 28.79 8.42
CA ALA A 37 -61.38 28.41 7.41
C ALA A 37 -60.15 29.35 7.38
N SER A 38 -60.16 30.45 8.14
CA SER A 38 -59.09 31.47 8.11
C SER A 38 -58.26 31.56 9.39
N LEU A 39 -58.46 30.64 10.35
CA LEU A 39 -57.60 30.48 11.53
C LEU A 39 -56.94 29.11 11.53
N ILE A 40 -56.46 28.66 10.37
CA ILE A 40 -55.31 27.76 10.34
C ILE A 40 -54.14 28.68 10.69
N LEU A 41 -53.71 28.65 11.96
CA LEU A 41 -52.36 29.10 12.29
C LEU A 41 -51.44 28.37 11.30
N THR A 42 -50.88 29.12 10.36
CA THR A 42 -49.70 28.67 9.63
C THR A 42 -48.60 28.58 10.68
N PHE A 43 -48.52 27.44 11.36
CA PHE A 43 -47.27 26.98 11.94
C PHE A 43 -46.35 26.84 10.74
N THR A 44 -45.61 27.90 10.42
CA THR A 44 -44.42 27.78 9.61
C THR A 44 -43.54 26.84 10.41
N PRO A 45 -43.33 25.58 9.98
CA PRO A 45 -42.33 24.77 10.64
C PRO A 45 -41.04 25.57 10.53
N CYS A 46 -40.47 25.94 11.68
CA CYS A 46 -39.10 26.38 11.72
C CYS A 46 -38.32 25.22 11.09
N SER A 47 -37.83 25.41 9.86
CA SER A 47 -37.00 24.42 9.20
C SER A 47 -35.83 24.20 10.14
N LEU A 48 -35.79 23.05 10.82
CA LEU A 48 -34.52 22.58 11.34
C LEU A 48 -33.56 22.63 10.14
N ALA A 49 -32.42 23.29 10.31
CA ALA A 49 -31.38 23.21 9.32
C ALA A 49 -31.10 21.72 9.12
N ALA A 50 -31.22 21.24 7.87
CA ALA A 50 -30.95 19.84 7.58
C ALA A 50 -29.52 19.54 8.05
N GLU A 51 -29.38 18.55 8.94
CA GLU A 51 -28.07 18.10 9.38
C GLU A 51 -27.36 17.41 8.22
N LEU A 52 -26.07 17.71 8.06
CA LEU A 52 -25.23 17.10 7.04
C LEU A 52 -25.05 15.61 7.36
N SER A 53 -25.27 14.74 6.37
CA SER A 53 -25.01 13.30 6.46
C SER A 53 -23.85 12.89 5.54
N ASN A 54 -23.26 11.70 5.76
CA ASN A 54 -22.20 11.18 4.90
C ASN A 54 -22.62 11.04 3.41
N ASP A 55 -23.90 10.77 3.15
CA ASP A 55 -24.44 10.66 1.78
C ASP A 55 -24.52 12.02 1.07
N ASP A 56 -24.46 13.12 1.82
CA ASP A 56 -24.46 14.46 1.24
C ASP A 56 -23.09 14.87 0.72
N CYS A 57 -22.01 14.28 1.22
CA CYS A 57 -20.64 14.66 0.87
C CYS A 57 -20.37 14.56 -0.64
N VAL A 58 -20.85 13.50 -1.29
CA VAL A 58 -20.65 13.26 -2.73
C VAL A 58 -21.34 14.30 -3.63
N LYS A 59 -22.34 15.02 -3.11
CA LYS A 59 -23.05 16.07 -3.86
C LYS A 59 -22.15 17.27 -4.17
N CYS A 60 -21.10 17.48 -3.37
CA CYS A 60 -20.13 18.57 -3.55
C CYS A 60 -18.68 18.08 -3.72
N HIS A 61 -18.31 16.98 -3.08
CA HIS A 61 -16.99 16.37 -3.14
C HIS A 61 -17.06 15.05 -3.91
N THR A 62 -16.92 15.11 -5.24
CA THR A 62 -17.02 13.90 -6.07
C THR A 62 -15.75 13.05 -6.03
N GLN A 63 -14.57 13.67 -5.87
CA GLN A 63 -13.29 12.97 -5.92
C GLN A 63 -12.99 12.13 -4.66
N PRO A 64 -13.11 12.64 -3.42
CA PRO A 64 -12.80 11.85 -2.23
C PRO A 64 -13.58 10.53 -2.09
N PRO A 65 -14.92 10.50 -2.31
CA PRO A 65 -15.66 9.25 -2.30
C PRO A 65 -15.22 8.28 -3.40
N ALA A 66 -14.87 8.78 -4.60
CA ALA A 66 -14.36 7.95 -5.69
C ALA A 66 -12.99 7.35 -5.36
N ASP A 67 -12.10 8.15 -4.78
CA ASP A 67 -10.77 7.73 -4.32
C ASP A 67 -10.87 6.65 -3.24
N ILE A 68 -11.72 6.86 -2.22
CA ILE A 68 -11.96 5.87 -1.16
C ILE A 68 -12.55 4.59 -1.74
N ALA A 69 -13.52 4.71 -2.66
CA ALA A 69 -14.16 3.56 -3.29
C ALA A 69 -13.14 2.70 -4.06
N ALA A 70 -12.21 3.34 -4.77
CA ALA A 70 -11.18 2.68 -5.56
C ALA A 70 -10.03 2.13 -4.70
N ASN A 71 -9.49 2.93 -3.76
CA ASN A 71 -8.21 2.67 -3.09
C ASN A 71 -8.18 3.06 -1.59
N GLY A 72 -9.34 3.21 -0.93
CA GLY A 72 -9.43 3.68 0.46
C GLY A 72 -8.92 2.72 1.52
N GLY A 73 -8.72 1.44 1.20
CA GLY A 73 -8.32 0.44 2.19
C GLY A 73 -9.29 0.43 3.39
N ALA A 74 -8.76 0.48 4.61
CA ALA A 74 -9.57 0.55 5.83
C ALA A 74 -10.43 1.82 5.94
N HIS A 75 -10.04 2.93 5.30
CA HIS A 75 -10.86 4.16 5.30
C HIS A 75 -12.17 3.99 4.51
N LYS A 76 -12.33 2.88 3.78
CA LYS A 76 -13.59 2.54 3.10
C LYS A 76 -14.62 1.89 4.03
N THR A 77 -14.17 1.23 5.11
CA THR A 77 -15.03 0.39 5.94
C THR A 77 -15.03 0.77 7.42
N GLU A 78 -13.93 1.33 7.92
CA GLU A 78 -13.71 1.60 9.35
C GLU A 78 -13.88 3.07 9.72
N VAL A 79 -14.01 3.96 8.74
CA VAL A 79 -14.09 5.41 8.95
C VAL A 79 -15.08 6.01 7.96
N THR A 80 -15.97 6.85 8.44
CA THR A 80 -16.88 7.65 7.63
C THR A 80 -16.35 9.07 7.41
N CYS A 81 -16.93 9.81 6.45
CA CYS A 81 -16.49 11.18 6.16
C CYS A 81 -16.58 12.07 7.41
N MET A 82 -17.65 11.95 8.19
CA MET A 82 -17.85 12.74 9.41
C MET A 82 -17.05 12.26 10.63
N GLU A 83 -16.56 11.02 10.65
CA GLU A 83 -15.62 10.55 11.69
C GLU A 83 -14.19 11.03 11.41
N CYS A 84 -13.86 11.28 10.14
CA CYS A 84 -12.58 11.87 9.73
C CYS A 84 -12.63 13.41 9.67
N GLN A 85 -13.80 14.03 9.49
CA GLN A 85 -13.93 15.48 9.31
C GLN A 85 -14.71 16.08 10.49
N GLU A 86 -14.01 16.73 11.42
CA GLU A 86 -14.53 17.40 12.62
C GLU A 86 -15.23 18.74 12.30
N GLY A 87 -16.15 18.72 11.33
CA GLY A 87 -16.89 19.90 10.87
C GLY A 87 -16.68 20.20 9.38
N HIS A 88 -17.20 21.34 8.94
CA HIS A 88 -17.15 21.74 7.52
C HIS A 88 -16.85 23.25 7.39
N PRO A 89 -16.06 23.67 6.39
CA PRO A 89 -15.84 25.08 6.10
C PRO A 89 -17.14 25.83 5.73
N PRO A 90 -17.27 27.13 6.07
CA PRO A 90 -16.26 27.98 6.70
C PRO A 90 -16.23 27.88 8.24
N THR A 91 -17.17 27.19 8.88
CA THR A 91 -17.30 27.11 10.34
C THR A 91 -16.09 26.45 10.99
N VAL A 92 -15.60 25.35 10.39
CA VAL A 92 -14.36 24.68 10.79
C VAL A 92 -13.46 24.60 9.56
N ARG A 93 -12.31 25.28 9.60
CA ARG A 93 -11.38 25.35 8.47
C ARG A 93 -10.39 24.19 8.47
N ASP A 94 -9.84 23.87 9.64
CA ASP A 94 -8.92 22.76 9.86
C ASP A 94 -9.69 21.62 10.53
N ASN A 95 -10.46 20.90 9.73
CA ASN A 95 -11.41 19.88 10.18
C ASN A 95 -10.85 18.46 10.11
N VAL A 96 -9.59 18.26 9.71
CA VAL A 96 -8.94 16.94 9.69
C VAL A 96 -8.16 16.71 10.99
N PRO A 97 -8.46 15.67 11.78
CA PRO A 97 -7.76 15.38 13.02
C PRO A 97 -6.33 14.87 12.74
N ALA A 98 -5.51 14.83 13.79
CA ALA A 98 -4.19 14.24 13.72
C ALA A 98 -4.29 12.74 13.34
N CYS A 99 -3.43 12.28 12.43
CA CYS A 99 -3.41 10.89 11.98
C CYS A 99 -3.23 9.90 13.16
N SER A 100 -2.45 10.31 14.16
CA SER A 100 -2.16 9.52 15.37
C SER A 100 -3.37 9.29 16.28
N SER A 101 -4.48 10.01 16.09
CA SER A 101 -5.73 9.75 16.82
C SER A 101 -6.31 8.36 16.52
N CYS A 102 -6.02 7.81 15.33
CA CYS A 102 -6.47 6.48 14.91
C CYS A 102 -5.31 5.55 14.56
N HIS A 103 -4.20 6.07 14.00
CA HIS A 103 -3.02 5.27 13.66
C HIS A 103 -2.04 5.19 14.83
N SER A 104 -1.91 4.02 15.44
CA SER A 104 -1.02 3.81 16.60
C SER A 104 -0.52 2.37 16.72
N GLY A 105 0.40 2.12 17.65
CA GLY A 105 0.82 0.77 18.05
C GLY A 105 1.93 0.15 17.21
N LYS A 106 2.53 0.89 16.27
CA LYS A 106 3.72 0.48 15.51
C LYS A 106 4.67 1.66 15.37
N ALA A 107 5.99 1.38 15.31
CA ALA A 107 7.02 2.41 15.15
C ALA A 107 6.79 3.33 13.93
N HIS A 108 6.21 2.79 12.85
CA HIS A 108 5.83 3.57 11.67
C HIS A 108 4.82 4.69 11.98
N TYR A 109 3.86 4.45 12.87
CA TYR A 109 2.81 5.43 13.21
C TYR A 109 3.30 6.53 14.16
N GLU A 110 4.48 6.37 14.74
CA GLU A 110 5.14 7.41 15.55
C GLU A 110 5.91 8.44 14.67
N LEU A 111 6.04 8.16 13.37
CA LEU A 111 6.68 9.06 12.43
C LEU A 111 5.90 10.36 12.27
N GLN A 112 6.63 11.45 12.12
CA GLN A 112 6.06 12.77 11.85
C GLN A 112 5.90 12.99 10.33
N ASN A 113 5.08 13.98 9.95
CA ASN A 113 4.90 14.39 8.56
C ASN A 113 4.38 13.26 7.64
N CYS A 114 3.31 12.58 8.06
CA CYS A 114 2.70 11.44 7.36
C CYS A 114 2.39 11.75 5.88
N LEU A 115 1.95 12.99 5.61
CA LEU A 115 1.59 13.46 4.27
C LEU A 115 2.77 13.60 3.31
N SER A 116 4.02 13.48 3.78
CA SER A 116 5.20 13.44 2.91
C SER A 116 5.19 12.23 1.96
N CYS A 117 4.58 11.13 2.39
CA CYS A 117 4.44 9.90 1.60
C CYS A 117 2.97 9.56 1.34
N HIS A 118 2.09 9.79 2.31
CA HIS A 118 0.64 9.59 2.22
C HIS A 118 -0.05 10.90 1.82
N ASN A 119 0.27 11.42 0.63
CA ASN A 119 -0.22 12.72 0.17
C ASN A 119 -1.76 12.80 0.00
N ASN A 120 -2.44 11.66 -0.14
CA ASN A 120 -3.89 11.57 -0.18
C ASN A 120 -4.40 10.59 0.89
N PRO A 121 -4.97 11.09 2.01
CA PRO A 121 -5.58 10.24 3.05
C PRO A 121 -6.75 9.38 2.54
N HIS A 122 -7.36 9.72 1.41
CA HIS A 122 -8.43 8.92 0.79
C HIS A 122 -7.90 7.70 0.01
N THR A 123 -6.61 7.66 -0.29
CA THR A 123 -5.93 6.53 -0.94
C THR A 123 -4.68 6.15 -0.15
N PRO A 124 -4.80 5.71 1.12
CA PRO A 124 -3.67 5.63 2.04
C PRO A 124 -2.56 4.66 1.60
N LEU A 125 -2.88 3.67 0.74
CA LEU A 125 -1.90 2.71 0.21
C LEU A 125 -1.32 3.11 -1.15
N ILE A 126 -1.74 4.24 -1.73
CA ILE A 126 -1.09 4.84 -2.90
C ILE A 126 -0.12 5.89 -2.38
N LEU A 127 1.13 5.49 -2.21
CA LEU A 127 2.18 6.35 -1.65
C LEU A 127 2.95 7.07 -2.76
N HIS A 128 3.45 8.25 -2.43
CA HIS A 128 4.41 8.98 -3.24
C HIS A 128 5.74 9.03 -2.48
N LEU A 129 6.73 8.27 -2.94
CA LEU A 129 8.03 8.23 -2.28
C LEU A 129 8.95 9.28 -2.88
N ALA A 130 9.35 10.27 -2.07
CA ALA A 130 10.39 11.21 -2.48
C ALA A 130 11.78 10.56 -2.50
N LYS A 131 12.74 11.24 -3.13
CA LYS A 131 14.14 10.82 -3.12
C LYS A 131 14.74 10.95 -1.71
N ASP A 132 15.81 10.20 -1.49
CA ASP A 132 16.65 10.29 -0.29
C ASP A 132 15.96 9.93 1.04
N ILE A 133 15.05 8.95 1.01
CA ILE A 133 14.34 8.44 2.19
C ILE A 133 14.92 7.08 2.61
N THR A 134 15.27 6.96 3.90
CA THR A 134 15.72 5.71 4.53
C THR A 134 15.02 5.44 5.86
N GLY A 135 15.02 6.42 6.78
CA GLY A 135 14.55 6.24 8.16
C GLY A 135 13.15 5.61 8.28
N PRO A 136 12.12 6.16 7.61
CA PRO A 136 10.77 5.59 7.63
C PRO A 136 10.69 4.12 7.21
N CYS A 137 11.47 3.71 6.20
CA CYS A 137 11.46 2.35 5.68
C CYS A 137 11.90 1.33 6.73
N LEU A 138 12.88 1.71 7.55
CA LEU A 138 13.48 0.86 8.58
C LEU A 138 12.55 0.60 9.78
N THR A 139 11.44 1.32 9.90
CA THR A 139 10.41 1.03 10.92
C THR A 139 9.73 -0.32 10.72
N CYS A 140 9.77 -0.85 9.50
CA CYS A 140 9.27 -2.19 9.14
C CYS A 140 10.35 -3.08 8.51
N HIS A 141 11.32 -2.50 7.79
CA HIS A 141 12.37 -3.23 7.07
C HIS A 141 13.73 -3.19 7.78
N GLN A 142 13.75 -3.36 9.11
CA GLN A 142 14.96 -3.25 9.92
C GLN A 142 16.07 -4.20 9.47
N GLU A 143 15.72 -5.46 9.17
CA GLU A 143 16.67 -6.48 8.71
C GLU A 143 17.44 -6.03 7.46
N GLN A 144 16.75 -5.36 6.52
CA GLN A 144 17.37 -4.90 5.28
C GLN A 144 18.41 -3.81 5.54
N GLY A 145 18.15 -2.94 6.52
CA GLY A 145 19.12 -1.97 7.01
C GLY A 145 20.35 -2.63 7.65
N VAL A 146 20.14 -3.68 8.46
CA VAL A 146 21.24 -4.46 9.07
C VAL A 146 22.09 -5.12 8.00
N LEU A 147 21.48 -5.76 7.00
CA LEU A 147 22.21 -6.40 5.90
C LEU A 147 23.13 -5.41 5.17
N LEU A 148 22.63 -4.20 4.84
CA LEU A 148 23.44 -3.15 4.19
C LEU A 148 24.57 -2.63 5.08
N GLN A 149 24.38 -2.57 6.40
CA GLN A 149 25.40 -2.12 7.35
C GLN A 149 26.51 -3.16 7.52
N GLU A 150 26.16 -4.43 7.63
CA GLU A 150 27.09 -5.54 7.82
C GLU A 150 27.81 -5.92 6.52
N ASN A 151 27.16 -5.76 5.37
CA ASN A 151 27.68 -6.16 4.06
C ASN A 151 27.92 -4.93 3.19
N LYS A 152 28.91 -4.12 3.58
CA LYS A 152 29.20 -2.84 2.95
C LYS A 152 29.46 -2.99 1.44
N SER A 153 28.72 -2.21 0.66
CA SER A 153 28.92 -2.03 -0.78
C SER A 153 28.53 -0.60 -1.17
N PHE A 154 28.58 -0.27 -2.46
CA PHE A 154 28.09 1.03 -2.93
C PHE A 154 26.61 1.27 -2.55
N HIS A 155 25.79 0.22 -2.53
CA HIS A 155 24.38 0.30 -2.11
C HIS A 155 24.21 0.75 -0.65
N SER A 156 25.19 0.49 0.22
CA SER A 156 25.16 0.94 1.63
C SER A 156 25.25 2.45 1.78
N SER A 157 25.70 3.17 0.74
CA SER A 157 25.70 4.64 0.70
C SER A 157 24.46 5.27 0.08
N MET A 158 23.52 4.45 -0.40
CA MET A 158 22.29 4.93 -1.04
C MET A 158 21.14 5.01 -0.04
N ALA A 159 20.22 5.92 -0.28
CA ALA A 159 18.92 5.88 0.38
C ALA A 159 18.05 4.74 -0.18
N CYS A 160 17.11 4.24 0.62
CA CYS A 160 16.21 3.16 0.19
C CYS A 160 15.43 3.55 -1.08
N THR A 161 15.00 4.80 -1.18
CA THR A 161 14.25 5.30 -2.35
C THR A 161 15.09 5.59 -3.59
N ALA A 162 16.42 5.44 -3.52
CA ALA A 162 17.26 5.46 -4.73
C ALA A 162 16.92 4.28 -5.66
N CYS A 163 16.56 3.12 -5.08
CA CYS A 163 16.16 1.94 -5.81
C CYS A 163 14.65 1.64 -5.67
N HIS A 164 14.08 1.75 -4.47
CA HIS A 164 12.66 1.49 -4.20
C HIS A 164 11.81 2.74 -4.39
N GLN A 165 11.44 3.02 -5.64
CA GLN A 165 10.65 4.20 -6.01
C GLN A 165 9.15 4.04 -5.75
N GLU A 166 8.69 2.79 -5.64
CA GLU A 166 7.31 2.45 -5.32
C GLU A 166 7.31 1.47 -4.15
N HIS A 167 6.43 1.71 -3.18
CA HIS A 167 6.31 0.82 -2.03
C HIS A 167 5.80 -0.57 -2.49
N ALA A 168 6.32 -1.63 -1.86
CA ALA A 168 6.06 -3.04 -2.22
C ALA A 168 6.54 -3.47 -3.63
N LYS A 169 7.32 -2.63 -4.34
CA LYS A 169 7.94 -2.99 -5.61
C LYS A 169 9.43 -3.27 -5.44
N ILE A 170 9.86 -4.43 -5.94
CA ILE A 170 11.27 -4.80 -5.99
C ILE A 170 11.82 -4.35 -7.35
N PRO A 171 12.80 -3.42 -7.38
CA PRO A 171 13.42 -2.98 -8.62
C PRO A 171 14.31 -4.08 -9.22
N PRO A 172 14.42 -4.17 -10.55
CA PRO A 172 15.34 -5.11 -11.17
C PRO A 172 16.79 -4.62 -11.06
N CYS A 173 17.72 -5.54 -10.83
CA CYS A 173 19.16 -5.29 -10.79
C CYS A 173 19.66 -4.68 -12.12
N VAL A 174 19.13 -5.18 -13.24
CA VAL A 174 19.53 -4.77 -14.59
C VAL A 174 19.10 -3.35 -14.98
N SER A 175 18.37 -2.64 -14.11
CA SER A 175 18.15 -1.20 -14.30
C SER A 175 19.44 -0.38 -14.18
N CYS A 176 20.48 -0.91 -13.51
CA CYS A 176 21.77 -0.23 -13.36
C CYS A 176 22.99 -1.14 -13.57
N HIS A 177 22.82 -2.46 -13.48
CA HIS A 177 23.91 -3.42 -13.64
C HIS A 177 23.84 -4.14 -14.99
N GLU A 178 25.00 -4.28 -15.64
CA GLU A 178 25.12 -5.15 -16.80
C GLU A 178 25.22 -6.62 -16.36
N PRO A 179 24.55 -7.56 -17.05
CA PRO A 179 24.73 -8.99 -16.80
C PRO A 179 26.17 -9.44 -17.05
N HIS A 180 26.58 -10.54 -16.40
CA HIS A 180 27.94 -11.08 -16.59
C HIS A 180 28.09 -11.90 -17.89
N SER A 181 26.99 -12.18 -18.58
CA SER A 181 26.98 -12.83 -19.89
C SER A 181 25.75 -12.37 -20.71
N GLU A 182 25.82 -12.50 -22.03
CA GLU A 182 24.70 -12.17 -22.93
C GLU A 182 23.44 -13.00 -22.70
N THR A 183 23.58 -14.16 -22.06
CA THR A 183 22.49 -15.09 -21.79
C THR A 183 21.87 -14.92 -20.40
N MET A 184 22.49 -14.13 -19.52
CA MET A 184 22.05 -13.96 -18.15
C MET A 184 20.91 -12.93 -18.07
N VAL A 185 19.80 -13.32 -17.45
CA VAL A 185 18.59 -12.47 -17.29
C VAL A 185 18.38 -12.06 -15.83
N GLN A 186 17.42 -11.16 -15.58
CA GLN A 186 17.12 -10.65 -14.22
C GLN A 186 16.86 -11.76 -13.18
N ALA A 187 16.25 -12.88 -13.59
CA ALA A 187 15.97 -14.00 -12.71
C ALA A 187 17.25 -14.75 -12.27
N ASP A 188 18.33 -14.62 -13.03
CA ASP A 188 19.60 -15.28 -12.73
C ASP A 188 20.43 -14.51 -11.72
N CYS A 189 20.26 -13.18 -11.63
CA CYS A 189 21.00 -12.33 -10.72
C CYS A 189 20.88 -12.82 -9.27
N SER A 190 19.67 -13.21 -8.84
CA SER A 190 19.40 -13.65 -7.48
C SER A 190 19.84 -15.09 -7.18
N GLN A 191 20.32 -15.83 -8.18
CA GLN A 191 20.93 -17.13 -7.95
C GLN A 191 22.32 -17.01 -7.32
N CYS A 192 22.98 -15.86 -7.54
CA CYS A 192 24.34 -15.59 -7.07
C CYS A 192 24.41 -14.42 -6.07
N HIS A 193 23.66 -13.34 -6.34
CA HIS A 193 23.67 -12.12 -5.55
C HIS A 193 22.40 -11.99 -4.72
N GLN A 194 22.52 -11.56 -3.47
CA GLN A 194 21.35 -11.21 -2.67
C GLN A 194 21.20 -9.69 -2.57
N ALA A 195 19.97 -9.20 -2.69
CA ALA A 195 19.63 -7.81 -2.40
C ALA A 195 20.13 -7.43 -1.00
N HIS A 196 20.56 -6.18 -0.84
CA HIS A 196 21.10 -5.64 0.42
C HIS A 196 22.43 -6.27 0.91
N LYS A 197 22.99 -7.26 0.20
CA LYS A 197 24.36 -7.76 0.41
C LYS A 197 24.97 -8.35 -0.88
N PRO A 198 25.03 -7.59 -1.97
CA PRO A 198 25.35 -8.12 -3.30
C PRO A 198 26.76 -8.71 -3.42
N LEU A 199 27.71 -8.34 -2.55
CA LEU A 199 29.07 -8.87 -2.56
C LEU A 199 29.21 -10.22 -1.86
N ALA A 200 28.23 -10.62 -1.05
CA ALA A 200 28.19 -11.93 -0.40
C ALA A 200 27.65 -12.98 -1.37
N VAL A 201 28.44 -13.27 -2.41
CA VAL A 201 28.05 -14.20 -3.48
C VAL A 201 27.89 -15.61 -2.92
N VAL A 202 26.73 -16.21 -3.19
CA VAL A 202 26.37 -17.57 -2.80
C VAL A 202 25.72 -18.24 -4.00
N TYR A 203 25.94 -19.54 -4.19
CA TYR A 203 25.37 -20.29 -5.29
C TYR A 203 25.03 -21.70 -4.81
N ASN A 204 24.23 -22.43 -5.59
CA ASN A 204 23.81 -23.78 -5.23
C ASN A 204 24.73 -24.83 -5.85
N ASP A 205 24.70 -26.05 -5.31
CA ASP A 205 25.53 -27.18 -5.77
C ASP A 205 25.25 -27.58 -7.23
N SER A 206 24.08 -27.21 -7.76
CA SER A 206 23.64 -27.50 -9.13
C SER A 206 23.92 -26.36 -10.11
N THR A 207 24.60 -25.29 -9.68
CA THR A 207 24.95 -24.16 -10.55
C THR A 207 25.86 -24.63 -11.70
N PRO A 208 25.48 -24.38 -12.97
CA PRO A 208 26.28 -24.77 -14.13
C PRO A 208 27.67 -24.11 -14.13
N SER A 209 28.69 -24.85 -14.55
CA SER A 209 30.08 -24.35 -14.63
C SER A 209 30.21 -23.15 -15.58
N GLU A 210 29.37 -23.07 -16.61
CA GLU A 210 29.30 -21.95 -17.55
C GLU A 210 28.96 -20.62 -16.87
N SER A 211 28.13 -20.66 -15.82
CA SER A 211 27.80 -19.48 -15.01
C SER A 211 29.02 -18.98 -14.23
N CYS A 212 29.91 -19.88 -13.80
CA CYS A 212 31.18 -19.51 -13.19
C CYS A 212 32.15 -18.93 -14.24
N GLY A 213 32.14 -19.47 -15.46
CA GLY A 213 32.95 -19.02 -16.59
C GLY A 213 32.71 -17.56 -16.98
N SER A 214 31.52 -17.01 -16.70
CA SER A 214 31.23 -15.58 -16.92
C SER A 214 32.18 -14.64 -16.17
N CYS A 215 32.81 -15.10 -15.08
CA CYS A 215 33.89 -14.38 -14.40
C CYS A 215 35.22 -15.14 -14.37
N HIS A 216 35.19 -16.46 -14.48
CA HIS A 216 36.33 -17.37 -14.36
C HIS A 216 36.60 -18.13 -15.67
N ASP A 217 36.64 -17.41 -16.79
CA ASP A 217 36.77 -17.97 -18.14
C ASP A 217 38.02 -18.85 -18.30
N GLU A 218 39.16 -18.41 -17.77
CA GLU A 218 40.41 -19.17 -17.83
C GLU A 218 40.31 -20.51 -17.08
N ALA A 219 39.75 -20.51 -15.88
CA ALA A 219 39.60 -21.72 -15.07
C ALA A 219 38.64 -22.71 -15.72
N LEU A 220 37.53 -22.22 -16.26
CA LEU A 220 36.58 -23.04 -17.01
C LEU A 220 37.25 -23.63 -18.26
N SER A 221 38.00 -22.82 -19.01
CA SER A 221 38.71 -23.25 -20.20
C SER A 221 39.76 -24.32 -19.90
N GLN A 222 40.55 -24.15 -18.83
CA GLN A 222 41.52 -25.14 -18.37
C GLN A 222 40.83 -26.46 -17.99
N LEU A 223 39.78 -26.39 -17.18
CA LEU A 223 39.05 -27.59 -16.74
C LEU A 223 38.45 -28.34 -17.93
N ASN A 224 37.84 -27.62 -18.88
CA ASN A 224 37.28 -28.19 -20.11
C ASN A 224 38.34 -28.82 -21.02
N ALA A 225 39.55 -28.27 -21.05
CA ALA A 225 40.68 -28.84 -21.78
C ALA A 225 41.38 -30.00 -21.04
N SER A 226 41.11 -30.19 -19.75
CA SER A 226 41.70 -31.24 -18.93
C SER A 226 41.29 -32.62 -19.42
N LYS A 227 42.25 -33.56 -19.39
CA LYS A 227 42.01 -34.99 -19.68
C LYS A 227 41.81 -35.82 -18.41
N THR A 228 41.84 -35.18 -17.25
CA THR A 228 41.67 -35.85 -15.96
C THR A 228 40.21 -36.02 -15.60
N LYS A 229 39.91 -36.87 -14.61
CA LYS A 229 38.52 -37.08 -14.12
C LYS A 229 37.88 -35.82 -13.55
N HIS A 230 38.66 -34.79 -13.19
CA HIS A 230 38.13 -33.52 -12.71
C HIS A 230 37.31 -32.79 -13.76
N GLN A 231 37.60 -32.98 -15.06
CA GLN A 231 36.85 -32.38 -16.18
C GLN A 231 35.34 -32.62 -16.07
N ALA A 232 34.93 -33.77 -15.53
CA ALA A 232 33.52 -34.15 -15.42
C ALA A 232 32.80 -33.54 -14.20
N LEU A 233 33.51 -32.80 -13.34
CA LEU A 233 32.94 -32.19 -12.14
C LEU A 233 32.46 -30.77 -12.43
N LEU A 234 31.31 -30.40 -11.86
CA LEU A 234 30.87 -29.00 -11.83
C LEU A 234 31.78 -28.17 -10.92
N CYS A 235 31.93 -26.87 -11.22
CA CYS A 235 32.64 -25.95 -10.35
C CYS A 235 32.12 -25.99 -8.91
N ALA A 236 30.78 -25.97 -8.75
CA ALA A 236 30.11 -25.99 -7.45
C ALA A 236 30.28 -27.32 -6.69
N ALA A 237 30.68 -28.41 -7.35
CA ALA A 237 30.96 -29.67 -6.69
C ALA A 237 32.24 -29.60 -5.82
N CYS A 238 33.20 -28.74 -6.21
CA CYS A 238 34.44 -28.52 -5.49
C CYS A 238 34.39 -27.23 -4.64
N HIS A 239 33.91 -26.15 -5.23
CA HIS A 239 33.81 -24.84 -4.58
C HIS A 239 32.48 -24.74 -3.81
N LYS A 240 32.39 -25.42 -2.67
CA LYS A 240 31.15 -25.49 -1.90
C LYS A 240 30.96 -24.32 -0.95
N ASP A 241 29.71 -24.15 -0.52
CA ASP A 241 29.20 -23.29 0.57
C ASP A 241 29.36 -21.78 0.36
N THR A 242 30.55 -21.33 -0.03
CA THR A 242 30.88 -19.91 -0.15
C THR A 242 31.72 -19.64 -1.39
N HIS A 243 31.46 -18.51 -2.03
CA HIS A 243 32.29 -18.06 -3.14
C HIS A 243 33.76 -17.89 -2.71
N LYS A 244 34.68 -18.33 -3.58
CA LYS A 244 36.14 -18.39 -3.37
C LYS A 244 36.63 -19.46 -2.37
N MET A 245 35.75 -20.32 -1.85
CA MET A 245 36.20 -21.49 -1.10
C MET A 245 37.00 -22.42 -2.02
N VAL A 246 38.23 -22.76 -1.65
CA VAL A 246 39.06 -23.74 -2.37
C VAL A 246 39.29 -24.93 -1.47
N PRO A 247 38.82 -26.14 -1.82
CA PRO A 247 39.04 -27.33 -0.99
C PRO A 247 40.51 -27.76 -1.05
N SER A 248 41.00 -28.38 0.03
CA SER A 248 42.27 -29.11 0.00
C SER A 248 42.14 -30.36 -0.86
N CYS A 249 43.18 -30.77 -1.59
CA CYS A 249 43.15 -32.03 -2.36
C CYS A 249 42.78 -33.23 -1.47
N GLN A 250 43.21 -33.20 -0.21
CA GLN A 250 42.99 -34.25 0.79
C GLN A 250 41.54 -34.37 1.26
N SER A 251 40.64 -33.44 0.89
CA SER A 251 39.21 -33.61 1.19
C SER A 251 38.59 -34.76 0.40
N CYS A 252 39.21 -35.15 -0.72
CA CYS A 252 38.73 -36.20 -1.62
C CYS A 252 39.79 -37.24 -1.98
N HIS A 253 41.08 -36.92 -1.83
CA HIS A 253 42.19 -37.80 -2.20
C HIS A 253 43.01 -38.22 -0.99
N ASP A 254 43.48 -39.47 -1.01
CA ASP A 254 44.54 -39.91 -0.10
C ASP A 254 45.87 -39.22 -0.43
N VAL A 255 46.81 -39.26 0.52
CA VAL A 255 48.15 -38.69 0.35
C VAL A 255 49.06 -39.69 -0.38
N PRO A 256 49.44 -39.45 -1.66
CA PRO A 256 50.19 -40.42 -2.44
C PRO A 256 51.70 -40.39 -2.15
N HIS A 257 52.20 -39.30 -1.56
CA HIS A 257 53.63 -39.08 -1.31
C HIS A 257 54.02 -39.40 0.14
N SER A 258 55.30 -39.73 0.34
CA SER A 258 55.83 -40.01 1.68
C SER A 258 55.73 -38.80 2.64
N ALA A 259 55.67 -39.07 3.94
CA ALA A 259 55.62 -38.04 4.97
C ALA A 259 56.82 -37.06 4.89
N GLY A 260 58.01 -37.53 4.48
CA GLY A 260 59.17 -36.67 4.28
C GLY A 260 58.99 -35.66 3.16
N MET A 261 58.37 -36.08 2.04
CA MET A 261 58.07 -35.19 0.91
C MET A 261 56.98 -34.19 1.29
N MET A 262 55.88 -34.65 1.89
CA MET A 262 54.77 -33.79 2.31
C MET A 262 55.19 -32.80 3.41
N LYS A 263 56.19 -33.12 4.23
CA LYS A 263 56.75 -32.19 5.21
C LYS A 263 57.53 -31.05 4.54
N LYS A 264 58.16 -31.29 3.39
CA LYS A 264 58.95 -30.30 2.66
C LYS A 264 58.09 -29.48 1.69
N PHE A 265 57.09 -30.10 1.08
CA PHE A 265 56.16 -29.51 0.11
C PHE A 265 54.72 -29.79 0.58
N PRO A 266 54.16 -28.94 1.45
CA PRO A 266 52.86 -29.19 2.05
C PRO A 266 51.70 -29.00 1.08
N THR A 267 51.89 -28.27 -0.03
CA THR A 267 50.83 -28.04 -1.02
C THR A 267 51.12 -28.74 -2.34
N CYS A 268 50.13 -29.51 -2.82
CA CYS A 268 50.27 -30.31 -4.04
C CYS A 268 50.59 -29.46 -5.28
N GLY A 269 50.00 -28.25 -5.34
CA GLY A 269 50.14 -27.32 -6.46
C GLY A 269 51.56 -26.76 -6.67
N GLU A 270 52.47 -26.92 -5.69
CA GLU A 270 53.89 -26.60 -5.87
C GLU A 270 54.56 -27.43 -6.98
N CYS A 271 53.99 -28.60 -7.31
CA CYS A 271 54.46 -29.44 -8.41
C CYS A 271 53.35 -29.87 -9.37
N HIS A 272 52.10 -30.03 -8.87
CA HIS A 272 50.99 -30.64 -9.62
C HIS A 272 50.04 -29.63 -10.29
N ASN A 273 50.32 -28.33 -10.25
CA ASN A 273 49.42 -27.28 -10.73
C ASN A 273 48.04 -27.30 -10.01
N THR A 274 47.03 -26.62 -10.55
CA THR A 274 45.67 -26.56 -9.99
C THR A 274 44.81 -27.75 -10.43
N ALA A 275 43.70 -28.00 -9.72
CA ALA A 275 42.72 -29.02 -10.10
C ALA A 275 42.10 -28.80 -11.50
N HIS A 276 42.16 -27.57 -12.04
CA HIS A 276 41.68 -27.27 -13.38
C HIS A 276 42.66 -27.70 -14.49
N ASP A 277 43.95 -27.89 -14.17
CA ASP A 277 44.99 -28.19 -15.18
C ASP A 277 46.05 -29.17 -14.64
N LEU A 278 45.59 -30.37 -14.27
CA LEU A 278 46.46 -31.46 -13.81
C LEU A 278 47.10 -32.28 -14.95
N ASN A 279 47.24 -31.73 -16.16
CA ASN A 279 47.63 -32.46 -17.38
C ASN A 279 49.14 -32.83 -17.47
N LEU A 280 49.80 -33.03 -16.33
CA LEU A 280 51.22 -33.40 -16.26
C LEU A 280 51.51 -34.78 -16.87
#